data_AF-A0AA88Y193-F1
#
_entry.id   AF-A0AA88Y193-F1
#
_cell.length_a   1.000
_cell.length_b   1.000
_cell.length_c   1.000
_cell.angle_alpha   90.00
_cell.angle_beta   90.00
_cell.angle_gamma   90.00
#
_symmetry.space_group_name_H-M   'P 1'
#
loop_
_entity.id
_entity.type
_entity.pdbx_description
1 polymer ?
#
loop_
_entity_poly.entity_id
_entity_poly.type
_entity_poly.pdbx_seq_one_letter_code
_entity_poly.pdbx_strand_id
1 'polypeptide(L)'
;MSRRSKIQIQVLKLYKDFLRVSKDKPGVKDYIRSEFRKNAQIARKDTLHIEHLLRRGERQLELLKTKEVQGVGVFVDDEKKKTE
;
A
#
# COMPACT_ATOMS: atom_id res chain seq x y z
N MET A 1 14.49 -7.48 20.27
CA MET A 1 13.65 -7.04 19.14
C MET A 1 12.18 -7.16 19.53
N SER A 2 11.40 -6.08 19.48
CA SER A 2 9.96 -6.15 19.79
C SER A 2 9.26 -7.07 18.80
N ARG A 3 8.48 -8.03 19.28
CA ARG A 3 7.67 -8.92 18.43
C ARG A 3 6.69 -8.08 17.61
N ARG A 4 6.76 -8.19 16.29
CA ARG A 4 5.83 -7.48 15.39
C ARG A 4 4.42 -8.09 15.54
N SER A 5 3.40 -7.24 15.54
CA SER A 5 2.02 -7.71 15.54
C SER A 5 1.68 -8.40 14.21
N LYS A 6 0.64 -9.24 14.20
CA LYS A 6 0.20 -9.94 12.97
C LYS A 6 -0.07 -8.95 11.82
N ILE A 7 -0.73 -7.83 12.12
CA ILE A 7 -1.04 -6.79 11.13
C ILE A 7 0.24 -6.12 10.59
N GLN A 8 1.25 -5.87 11.43
CA GLN A 8 2.54 -5.34 10.98
C GLN A 8 3.26 -6.32 10.05
N ILE A 9 3.17 -7.63 10.33
CA ILE A 9 3.73 -8.66 9.44
C ILE A 9 3.01 -8.66 8.09
N GLN A 10 1.68 -8.54 8.09
CA GLN A 10 0.88 -8.46 6.86
C GLN A 10 1.24 -7.22 6.03
N VAL A 11 1.36 -6.03 6.66
CA VAL A 11 1.78 -4.79 5.96
C VAL A 11 3.14 -4.96 5.29
N LEU A 12 4.10 -5.56 5.99
CA LEU A 12 5.44 -5.78 5.45
C LEU A 12 5.46 -6.82 4.33
N LYS A 13 4.63 -7.87 4.42
CA LYS A 13 4.46 -8.85 3.35
C LYS A 13 3.89 -8.17 2.11
N LEU A 14 2.80 -7.41 2.27
CA LEU A 14 2.16 -6.67 1.19
C LEU A 14 3.14 -5.72 0.48
N TYR A 15 3.93 -4.96 1.26
CA TYR A 15 4.97 -4.08 0.72
C TYR A 15 6.01 -4.84 -0.13
N LYS A 16 6.50 -5.98 0.36
CA LYS A 16 7.47 -6.80 -0.39
C LYS A 16 6.87 -7.35 -1.69
N ASP A 17 5.62 -7.77 -1.66
CA ASP A 17 4.96 -8.32 -2.84
C ASP A 17 4.75 -7.24 -3.91
N PHE A 18 4.35 -6.02 -3.52
CA PHE A 18 4.31 -4.87 -4.43
C PHE A 18 5.69 -4.56 -5.04
N LEU A 19 6.75 -4.56 -4.22
CA LEU A 19 8.11 -4.36 -4.72
C LEU A 19 8.52 -5.43 -5.73
N ARG A 20 8.13 -6.70 -5.51
CA ARG A 20 8.43 -7.80 -6.41
C ARG A 20 7.78 -7.61 -7.78
N VAL A 21 6.50 -7.24 -7.81
CA VAL A 21 5.76 -6.98 -9.06
C VAL A 21 6.24 -5.70 -9.75
N SER A 22 6.78 -4.73 -9.00
CA SER A 22 7.33 -3.49 -9.55
C SER A 22 8.73 -3.63 -10.17
N LYS A 23 9.43 -4.76 -9.98
CA LYS A 23 10.80 -4.93 -10.52
C LYS A 23 10.86 -4.76 -12.04
N ASP A 24 9.80 -5.18 -12.72
CA ASP A 24 9.71 -5.15 -14.18
C ASP A 24 9.14 -3.83 -14.71
N LYS A 25 8.86 -2.85 -13.84
CA LYS A 25 8.24 -1.56 -14.20
C LYS A 25 9.02 -0.37 -13.61
N PRO A 26 9.77 0.41 -14.40
CA PRO A 26 10.50 1.59 -13.91
C PRO A 26 9.54 2.65 -13.34
N GLY A 27 9.96 3.38 -12.30
CA GLY A 27 9.18 4.44 -11.64
C GLY A 27 8.10 3.95 -10.65
N VAL A 28 7.53 2.76 -10.85
CA VAL A 28 6.47 2.21 -9.98
C VAL A 28 6.99 1.93 -8.56
N LYS A 29 8.25 1.52 -8.44
CA LYS A 29 8.90 1.23 -7.15
C LYS A 29 8.94 2.45 -6.23
N ASP A 30 9.29 3.62 -6.76
CA ASP A 30 9.41 4.84 -5.96
C ASP A 30 8.04 5.37 -5.54
N TYR A 31 7.06 5.24 -6.43
CA TYR A 31 5.66 5.50 -6.11
C TYR A 31 5.18 4.63 -4.94
N ILE A 32 5.35 3.29 -5.02
CA ILE A 32 5.00 2.37 -3.92
C ILE A 32 5.70 2.77 -2.62
N ARG A 33 7.00 3.13 -2.68
CA ARG A 33 7.75 3.60 -1.49
C ARG A 33 7.13 4.86 -0.89
N SER A 34 6.74 5.83 -1.71
CA SER A 34 6.12 7.06 -1.24
C SER A 34 4.76 6.80 -0.59
N GLU A 35 3.91 5.97 -1.19
CA GLU A 35 2.59 5.66 -0.65
C GLU A 35 2.65 4.92 0.68
N PHE A 36 3.50 3.90 0.80
CA PHE A 36 3.71 3.21 2.08
C PHE A 36 4.31 4.13 3.15
N ARG A 37 5.14 5.11 2.77
CA ARG A 37 5.67 6.12 3.70
C ARG A 37 4.62 7.12 4.16
N LYS A 38 3.72 7.57 3.27
CA LYS A 38 2.57 8.41 3.63
C LYS A 38 1.68 7.69 4.66
N ASN A 39 1.34 6.43 4.37
CA ASN A 39 0.51 5.61 5.26
C ASN A 39 1.23 5.19 6.56
N ALA A 40 2.57 5.25 6.63
CA ALA A 40 3.30 4.98 7.87
C ALA A 40 3.07 6.04 8.96
N GLN A 41 2.47 7.20 8.63
CA GLN A 41 2.06 8.22 9.59
C GLN A 41 0.75 7.87 10.32
N ILE A 42 0.01 6.86 9.85
CA ILE A 42 -1.22 6.40 10.50
C ILE A 42 -0.88 5.89 11.91
N ALA A 43 -1.69 6.31 12.88
CA ALA A 43 -1.50 5.90 14.26
C ALA A 43 -1.63 4.37 14.37
N ARG A 44 -0.68 3.72 15.04
CA ARG A 44 -0.66 2.24 15.20
C ARG A 44 -1.91 1.65 15.86
N LYS A 45 -2.66 2.48 16.59
CA LYS A 45 -3.92 2.14 17.27
C LYS A 45 -5.13 2.11 16.31
N ASP A 46 -5.01 2.73 15.14
CA ASP A 46 -6.06 2.74 14.12
C ASP A 46 -6.02 1.46 13.28
N THR A 47 -6.32 0.34 13.93
CA THR A 47 -6.23 -0.98 13.31
C THR A 47 -7.26 -1.17 12.20
N LEU A 48 -8.44 -0.56 12.33
CA LEU A 48 -9.50 -0.65 11.32
C LEU A 48 -9.10 0.03 10.01
N HIS A 49 -8.52 1.22 10.08
CA HIS A 49 -8.04 1.91 8.89
C HIS A 49 -6.86 1.17 8.24
N ILE A 50 -5.92 0.65 9.04
CA ILE A 50 -4.80 -0.17 8.53
C ILE A 50 -5.32 -1.44 7.85
N GLU A 51 -6.31 -2.13 8.43
CA GLU A 51 -6.93 -3.30 7.81
C GLU A 51 -7.67 -2.97 6.51
N HIS A 52 -8.37 -1.84 6.45
CA HIS A 52 -9.02 -1.38 5.24
C HIS A 52 -7.99 -1.19 4.11
N LEU A 53 -6.90 -0.48 4.40
CA LEU A 53 -5.81 -0.26 3.44
C LEU A 53 -5.10 -1.56 3.05
N LEU A 54 -4.91 -2.49 3.98
CA LEU A 54 -4.39 -3.82 3.69
C LEU A 54 -5.26 -4.58 2.69
N ARG A 55 -6.57 -4.69 2.96
CA ARG A 55 -7.52 -5.36 2.07
C ARG A 55 -7.58 -4.68 0.70
N ARG A 56 -7.54 -3.34 0.66
CA ARG A 56 -7.49 -2.56 -0.60
C ARG A 56 -6.20 -2.86 -1.38
N GLY A 57 -5.04 -2.84 -0.72
CA GLY A 57 -3.76 -3.09 -1.34
C GLY A 57 -3.60 -4.54 -1.82
N GLU A 58 -4.11 -5.53 -1.09
CA GLU A 58 -4.15 -6.92 -1.54
C GLU A 58 -4.95 -7.08 -2.83
N ARG A 59 -6.14 -6.47 -2.93
CA ARG A 59 -6.91 -6.46 -4.18
C ARG A 59 -6.14 -5.83 -5.35
N GLN A 60 -5.50 -4.68 -5.11
CA GLN A 60 -4.67 -4.03 -6.12
C GLN A 60 -3.49 -4.90 -6.56
N LEU A 61 -2.84 -5.58 -5.61
CA LEU A 61 -1.73 -6.48 -5.89
C LEU A 61 -2.18 -7.69 -6.72
N GLU A 62 -3.33 -8.29 -6.39
CA GLU A 62 -3.88 -9.40 -7.17
C GLU A 62 -4.19 -8.98 -8.61
N LEU A 63 -4.81 -7.80 -8.80
CA LEU A 63 -5.04 -7.22 -10.13
C LEU A 63 -3.75 -7.00 -10.92
N LEU A 64 -2.66 -6.60 -10.25
CA LEU A 64 -1.36 -6.41 -10.89
C LEU A 64 -0.68 -7.74 -11.26
N LYS A 65 -1.02 -8.84 -10.59
CA LYS A 65 -0.50 -10.18 -10.88
C LYS A 65 -1.24 -10.87 -12.03
N THR A 66 -2.54 -10.60 -12.23
CA THR A 66 -3.41 -11.28 -13.21
C THR A 66 -3.20 -10.88 -14.69
N LYS A 67 -2.04 -10.30 -15.05
CA LYS A 67 -1.48 -10.27 -16.42
C LYS A 67 -2.08 -9.34 -17.49
N GLU A 68 -3.08 -8.49 -17.24
CA GLU A 68 -3.57 -7.55 -18.30
C GLU A 68 -3.62 -6.06 -17.91
N VAL A 69 -3.25 -5.70 -16.69
CA VAL A 69 -3.39 -4.30 -16.24
C VAL A 69 -2.14 -3.48 -16.59
N GLN A 70 -2.26 -2.62 -17.61
CA GLN A 70 -1.24 -1.69 -18.09
C GLN A 70 -1.04 -0.44 -17.21
N GLY A 71 -1.83 -0.24 -16.16
CA GLY A 71 -1.73 0.95 -15.32
C GLY A 71 -2.31 0.77 -13.91
N VAL A 72 -1.52 1.15 -12.90
CA VAL A 72 -2.02 1.32 -11.53
C VAL A 72 -2.76 2.65 -11.49
N GLY A 73 -4.09 2.62 -11.44
CA GLY A 73 -4.90 3.81 -11.16
C GLY A 73 -4.58 4.33 -9.76
N VAL A 74 -3.84 5.45 -9.70
CA VAL A 74 -3.61 6.19 -8.46
C VAL A 74 -4.88 6.96 -8.14
N PHE A 75 -5.79 6.33 -7.39
CA PHE A 75 -6.85 7.07 -6.73
C PHE A 75 -6.25 7.73 -5.50
N VAL A 76 -5.73 8.95 -5.70
CA VAL A 76 -5.54 9.91 -4.61
C VAL A 76 -6.91 10.16 -4.01
N ASP A 77 -7.13 9.68 -2.79
CA ASP A 77 -8.27 10.12 -2.00
C ASP A 77 -8.11 11.64 -1.78
N ASP A 78 -9.07 12.40 -2.30
CA ASP A 78 -9.17 13.87 -2.29
C ASP A 78 -9.46 14.39 -0.87
N GLU A 79 -8.70 13.96 0.14
CA GLU A 79 -8.86 14.43 1.52
C GLU A 79 -8.08 15.73 1.80
N LYS A 80 -7.97 16.61 0.78
CA LYS A 80 -7.50 17.99 0.94
C LYS A 80 -8.50 19.01 0.40
N LYS A 81 -9.75 18.93 0.86
CA LYS A 81 -10.69 20.07 0.83
C LYS A 81 -11.49 20.14 2.12
N LYS A 82 -10.85 20.57 3.22
CA LYS A 82 -11.56 21.08 4.40
C LYS A 82 -10.65 21.91 5.31
N THR A 83 -10.00 22.91 4.74
CA THR A 83 -9.52 24.07 5.51
C THR A 83 -9.27 25.22 4.55
N GLU A 84 -10.34 25.97 4.29
CA GLU A 84 -10.36 27.43 4.17
C GLU A 84 -11.78 27.91 4.48
#